data_AF-R4TX18-F1
#
_entry.id   AF-R4TX18-F1
#
_cell.length_a   1.000
_cell.length_b   1.000
_cell.length_c   1.000
_cell.angle_alpha   90.00
_cell.angle_beta   90.00
_cell.angle_gamma   90.00
#
_symmetry.space_group_name_H-M   'P 1'
#
loop_
_entity.id
_entity.type
_entity.pdbx_description
1 polymer ?
#
loop_
_entity_poly.entity_id
_entity_poly.type
_entity_poly.pdbx_seq_one_letter_code
_entity_poly.pdbx_strand_id
1 'polypeptide(L)'
;SSMKSVGEVMAIGRKFEEAFQKALRMVDENVNGFDPYISKLREEELAQPTDKRTFVLAAAIKQNYTIERIYDLTKIDSWFLNKMKNIIDYLNLLEAEGNNLSYDVLLKAKQLGFSDKQIASAIKSTELAVRQLREDSDIIPFVKQIDTVAGKWRL
;
A
#
# COMPACT_ATOMS: atom_id res chain seq x y z
N SER A 1 -18.88 4.87 21.79
CA SER A 1 -18.41 4.33 20.50
C SER A 1 -19.39 3.25 20.09
N SER A 2 -19.96 3.31 18.88
CA SER A 2 -20.86 2.28 18.34
C SER A 2 -20.32 1.81 17.00
N MET A 3 -20.29 0.49 16.80
CA MET A 3 -19.73 -0.12 15.59
C MET A 3 -20.67 0.12 14.40
N LYS A 4 -20.12 0.61 13.29
CA LYS A 4 -20.83 0.82 12.03
C LYS A 4 -20.32 -0.07 10.88
N SER A 5 -19.27 -0.85 11.11
CA SER A 5 -18.70 -1.76 10.13
C SER A 5 -19.63 -2.97 9.92
N VAL A 6 -19.82 -3.36 8.66
CA VAL A 6 -20.64 -4.52 8.26
C VAL A 6 -19.80 -5.79 8.01
N GLY A 7 -18.47 -5.66 7.97
CA GLY A 7 -17.53 -6.77 7.77
C GLY A 7 -16.08 -6.31 7.99
N GLU A 8 -15.17 -7.28 7.97
CA GLU A 8 -13.73 -7.08 8.10
C GLU A 8 -12.97 -7.96 7.10
N VAL A 9 -11.73 -7.55 6.80
CA VAL A 9 -10.83 -8.29 5.89
C VAL A 9 -9.51 -8.54 6.58
N MET A 10 -8.84 -9.63 6.21
CA MET A 10 -7.53 -10.00 6.72
C MET A 10 -6.58 -10.32 5.58
N ALA A 11 -5.40 -9.72 5.59
CA ALA A 11 -4.34 -10.01 4.65
C ALA A 11 -3.03 -10.37 5.35
N ILE A 12 -2.24 -11.22 4.69
CA ILE A 12 -0.96 -11.71 5.20
C ILE A 12 0.16 -11.24 4.26
N GLY A 13 1.21 -10.71 4.87
CA GLY A 13 2.43 -10.27 4.21
C GLY A 13 3.63 -10.43 5.13
N ARG A 14 4.83 -10.52 4.55
CA ARG A 14 6.09 -10.60 5.30
C ARG A 14 6.53 -9.22 5.83
N LYS A 15 5.88 -8.16 5.36
CA LYS A 15 6.08 -6.77 5.77
C LYS A 15 4.73 -6.12 6.02
N PHE A 16 4.72 -5.09 6.85
CA PHE A 16 3.51 -4.31 7.10
C PHE A 16 2.97 -3.72 5.79
N GLU A 17 3.84 -3.10 4.98
CA GLU A 17 3.45 -2.45 3.72
C GLU A 17 2.75 -3.45 2.78
N GLU A 18 3.29 -4.67 2.68
CA GLU A 18 2.72 -5.73 1.87
C GLU A 18 1.32 -6.15 2.35
N ALA A 19 1.20 -6.46 3.64
CA ALA A 19 -0.06 -6.88 4.25
C ALA A 19 -1.11 -5.76 4.16
N PHE A 20 -0.71 -4.53 4.43
CA PHE A 20 -1.57 -3.35 4.43
C PHE A 20 -2.15 -3.08 3.03
N GLN A 21 -1.32 -3.06 1.98
CA GLN A 21 -1.82 -2.83 0.63
C GLN A 21 -2.73 -3.98 0.13
N LYS A 22 -2.44 -5.23 0.51
CA LYS A 22 -3.32 -6.36 0.21
C LYS A 22 -4.67 -6.23 0.91
N ALA A 23 -4.69 -5.86 2.20
CA ALA A 23 -5.92 -5.66 2.95
C ALA A 23 -6.79 -4.57 2.32
N LEU A 24 -6.21 -3.44 1.91
CA LEU A 24 -6.96 -2.36 1.26
C LEU A 24 -7.67 -2.80 -0.02
N ARG A 25 -7.02 -3.66 -0.83
CA ARG A 25 -7.64 -4.25 -2.03
C ARG A 25 -8.77 -5.24 -1.76
N MET A 26 -8.82 -5.81 -0.56
CA MET A 26 -9.89 -6.74 -0.20
C MET A 26 -11.16 -6.01 0.28
N VAL A 27 -11.05 -4.74 0.70
CA VAL A 27 -12.18 -3.97 1.24
C VAL A 27 -13.15 -3.54 0.14
N ASP A 28 -12.63 -3.04 -0.99
CA ASP A 28 -13.41 -2.45 -2.08
C ASP A 28 -12.69 -2.72 -3.41
N GLU A 29 -13.45 -3.17 -4.43
CA GLU A 29 -12.94 -3.49 -5.77
C GLU A 29 -12.32 -2.29 -6.50
N ASN A 30 -12.70 -1.07 -6.11
CA ASN A 30 -12.19 0.17 -6.70
C ASN A 30 -10.89 0.63 -6.04
N VAL A 31 -10.52 0.04 -4.90
CA VAL A 31 -9.30 0.38 -4.16
C VAL A 31 -8.17 -0.53 -4.61
N ASN A 32 -7.17 0.03 -5.29
CA ASN A 32 -6.04 -0.77 -5.80
C ASN A 32 -4.88 -0.89 -4.78
N GLY A 33 -4.95 -0.17 -3.65
CA GLY A 33 -3.97 -0.16 -2.56
C GLY A 33 -3.99 1.17 -1.80
N PHE A 34 -2.86 1.56 -1.21
CA PHE A 34 -2.75 2.83 -0.49
C PHE A 34 -2.53 3.98 -1.48
N ASP A 35 -3.63 4.55 -1.97
CA ASP A 35 -3.64 5.49 -3.09
C ASP A 35 -3.95 6.93 -2.61
N PRO A 36 -3.05 7.91 -2.85
CA PRO A 36 -3.24 9.30 -2.45
C PRO A 36 -4.24 10.09 -3.31
N TYR A 37 -4.70 9.54 -4.43
CA TYR A 37 -5.55 10.24 -5.39
C TYR A 37 -7.06 9.96 -5.20
N ILE A 38 -7.41 8.99 -4.35
CA ILE A 38 -8.81 8.61 -4.07
C ILE A 38 -9.57 9.71 -3.32
N SER A 39 -8.92 10.37 -2.35
CA SER A 39 -9.53 11.37 -1.49
C SER A 39 -8.73 12.67 -1.51
N LYS A 40 -9.44 13.80 -1.54
CA LYS A 40 -8.81 15.11 -1.33
C LYS A 40 -8.36 15.25 0.13
N LEU A 41 -7.22 15.91 0.32
CA LEU A 41 -6.72 16.24 1.65
C LEU A 41 -7.71 17.16 2.38
N ARG A 42 -8.17 16.72 3.55
CA ARG A 42 -9.02 17.47 4.47
C ARG A 42 -8.54 17.18 5.89
N GLU A 43 -7.92 18.16 6.55
CA GLU A 43 -7.35 17.95 7.89
C GLU A 43 -8.39 17.56 8.93
N GLU A 44 -9.62 18.05 8.78
CA GLU A 44 -10.75 17.65 9.62
C GLU A 44 -10.97 16.13 9.61
N GLU A 45 -10.79 15.46 8.46
CA GLU A 45 -10.92 14.00 8.33
C GLU A 45 -9.67 13.25 8.84
N LEU A 46 -8.53 13.93 8.98
CA LEU A 46 -7.38 13.38 9.71
C LEU A 46 -7.63 13.41 11.21
N ALA A 47 -8.17 14.52 11.72
CA ALA A 47 -8.48 14.69 13.14
C ALA A 47 -9.69 13.86 13.60
N GLN A 48 -10.76 13.85 12.81
CA GLN A 48 -11.98 13.09 13.06
C GLN A 48 -11.99 11.80 12.22
N PRO A 49 -11.86 10.62 12.83
CA PRO A 49 -11.76 9.37 12.08
C PRO A 49 -13.02 9.07 11.25
N THR A 50 -12.82 8.91 9.94
CA THR A 50 -13.83 8.46 8.98
C THR A 50 -13.41 7.16 8.29
N ASP A 51 -14.32 6.53 7.56
CA ASP A 51 -14.05 5.39 6.66
C ASP A 51 -13.02 5.74 5.57
N LYS A 52 -12.93 7.02 5.17
CA LYS A 52 -12.00 7.51 4.14
C LYS A 52 -10.65 8.00 4.68
N ARG A 53 -10.47 8.05 6.01
CA ARG A 53 -9.28 8.62 6.67
C ARG A 53 -7.98 8.08 6.11
N THR A 54 -7.94 6.78 5.80
CA THR A 54 -6.75 6.12 5.24
C THR A 54 -6.28 6.77 3.94
N PHE A 55 -7.20 7.13 3.04
CA PHE A 55 -6.85 7.77 1.76
C PHE A 55 -6.56 9.26 1.91
N VAL A 56 -7.20 9.94 2.86
CA VAL A 56 -6.85 11.32 3.23
C VAL A 56 -5.43 11.37 3.79
N LEU A 57 -5.04 10.37 4.58
CA LEU A 57 -3.70 10.21 5.13
C LEU A 57 -2.67 9.96 4.01
N ALA A 58 -2.99 9.11 3.03
CA ALA A 58 -2.17 8.94 1.83
C ALA A 58 -1.94 10.28 1.10
N ALA A 59 -3.01 11.06 0.89
CA ALA A 59 -2.94 12.38 0.28
C ALA A 59 -2.08 13.37 1.09
N ALA A 60 -2.17 13.34 2.43
CA ALA A 60 -1.38 14.20 3.31
C ALA A 60 0.13 13.91 3.18
N ILE A 61 0.50 12.62 3.21
CA ILE A 61 1.89 12.19 3.03
C ILE A 61 2.39 12.60 1.64
N LYS A 62 1.58 12.41 0.60
CA LYS A 62 1.92 12.80 -0.78
C LYS A 62 2.13 14.31 -0.93
N GLN A 63 1.45 15.12 -0.12
CA GLN A 63 1.64 16.57 -0.02
C GLN A 63 2.75 16.97 0.96
N ASN A 64 3.65 16.05 1.31
CA ASN A 64 4.80 16.26 2.17
C ASN A 64 4.47 16.73 3.60
N TYR A 65 3.31 16.34 4.14
CA TYR A 65 3.06 16.52 5.57
C TYR A 65 4.07 15.69 6.37
N THR A 66 4.68 16.31 7.38
CA THR A 66 5.59 15.64 8.31
C THR A 66 4.84 14.58 9.12
N ILE A 67 5.54 13.51 9.49
CA ILE A 67 4.96 12.42 10.28
C ILE A 67 4.49 12.92 11.65
N GLU A 68 5.21 13.87 12.24
CA GLU A 68 4.86 14.53 13.50
C GLU A 68 3.51 15.24 13.41
N ARG A 69 3.31 16.05 12.36
CA ARG A 69 2.02 16.70 12.10
C ARG A 69 0.87 15.70 11.91
N ILE A 70 1.10 14.63 11.16
CA ILE A 70 0.08 13.59 10.95
C ILE A 70 -0.21 12.86 12.26
N TYR A 71 0.82 12.56 13.06
CA TYR A 71 0.66 12.00 14.40
C TYR A 71 -0.18 12.92 15.29
N ASP A 72 0.10 14.23 15.28
CA ASP A 72 -0.62 15.18 16.14
C ASP A 72 -2.10 15.24 15.82
N LEU A 73 -2.45 15.21 14.53
CA LEU A 73 -3.82 15.17 14.07
C LEU A 73 -4.48 13.81 14.33
N THR A 74 -3.76 12.71 14.09
CA THR A 74 -4.40 11.40 13.97
C THR A 74 -4.30 10.52 15.21
N LYS A 75 -3.26 10.74 16.01
CA LYS A 75 -2.76 9.88 17.09
C LYS A 75 -2.42 8.45 16.66
N ILE A 76 -2.25 8.21 15.35
CA ILE A 76 -1.73 6.95 14.83
C ILE A 76 -0.24 6.91 15.11
N ASP A 77 0.24 5.82 15.69
CA ASP A 77 1.65 5.67 16.05
C ASP A 77 2.59 5.92 14.86
N SER A 78 3.65 6.67 15.12
CA SER A 78 4.62 7.10 14.11
C SER A 78 5.28 5.94 13.39
N TRP A 79 5.37 4.74 13.98
CA TRP A 79 5.85 3.55 13.30
C TRP A 79 4.97 3.22 12.08
N PHE A 80 3.64 3.19 12.24
CA PHE A 80 2.71 2.92 11.13
C PHE A 80 2.77 4.02 10.09
N LEU A 81 2.80 5.29 10.53
CA LEU A 81 2.89 6.43 9.64
C LEU A 81 4.15 6.38 8.78
N ASN A 82 5.30 6.02 9.36
CA ASN A 82 6.54 5.84 8.61
C ASN A 82 6.44 4.69 7.60
N LYS A 83 5.75 3.58 7.94
CA LYS A 83 5.51 2.50 6.98
C LYS A 83 4.59 2.92 5.82
N MET A 84 3.58 3.73 6.10
CA MET A 84 2.73 4.33 5.06
C MET A 84 3.52 5.32 4.20
N LYS A 85 4.43 6.09 4.80
CA LYS A 85 5.35 6.98 4.10
C LYS A 85 6.25 6.21 3.12
N ASN A 86 6.79 5.06 3.52
CA ASN A 86 7.57 4.21 2.62
C ASN A 86 6.80 3.85 1.34
N ILE A 87 5.49 3.61 1.44
CA ILE A 87 4.65 3.30 0.28
C ILE A 87 4.55 4.53 -0.64
N ILE A 88 4.26 5.71 -0.07
CA ILE A 88 4.12 6.94 -0.86
C ILE A 88 5.45 7.38 -1.48
N ASP A 89 6.56 7.29 -0.74
CA ASP A 89 7.89 7.57 -1.26
C ASP A 89 8.22 6.67 -2.45
N TYR A 90 7.85 5.38 -2.36
CA TYR A 90 8.07 4.44 -3.46
C TYR A 90 7.14 4.69 -4.65
N LEU A 91 5.90 5.11 -4.40
CA LEU A 91 4.99 5.57 -5.45
C LEU A 91 5.58 6.77 -6.20
N ASN A 92 6.15 7.75 -5.48
CA ASN A 92 6.82 8.91 -6.09
C ASN A 92 7.98 8.48 -6.99
N LEU A 93 8.76 7.48 -6.56
CA LEU A 93 9.84 6.90 -7.37
C LEU A 93 9.29 6.27 -8.65
N LEU A 94 8.24 5.44 -8.56
CA LEU A 94 7.63 4.82 -9.73
C LEU A 94 7.12 5.87 -10.73
N GLU A 95 6.45 6.91 -10.25
CA GLU A 95 5.98 8.02 -11.09
C GLU A 95 7.12 8.80 -11.77
N ALA A 96 8.28 8.89 -11.12
CA ALA A 96 9.46 9.55 -11.67
C ALA A 96 10.19 8.70 -12.71
N GLU A 97 10.30 7.39 -12.49
CA GLU A 97 10.94 6.44 -13.43
C GLU A 97 10.12 6.25 -14.72
N GLY A 98 8.79 6.32 -14.62
CA GLY A 98 7.90 6.07 -15.75
C GLY A 98 8.07 4.64 -16.29
N ASN A 99 8.03 4.47 -17.62
CA ASN A 99 7.99 3.13 -18.24
C ASN A 99 9.31 2.34 -18.19
N ASN A 100 10.42 2.94 -17.76
CA ASN A 100 11.74 2.29 -17.75
C ASN A 100 12.05 1.65 -16.38
N LEU A 101 11.14 0.81 -15.88
CA LEU A 101 11.34 0.14 -14.60
C LEU A 101 12.46 -0.90 -14.68
N SER A 102 13.48 -0.75 -13.82
CA SER A 102 14.48 -1.79 -13.63
C SER A 102 13.90 -2.98 -12.87
N TYR A 103 14.55 -4.15 -13.02
CA TYR A 103 14.20 -5.37 -12.29
C TYR A 103 14.07 -5.13 -10.77
N ASP A 104 15.07 -4.46 -10.17
CA ASP A 104 15.09 -4.21 -8.73
C ASP A 104 13.96 -3.29 -8.30
N VAL A 105 13.64 -2.27 -9.11
CA VAL A 105 12.55 -1.35 -8.83
C VAL A 105 11.21 -2.08 -8.86
N LEU A 106 10.98 -2.92 -9.87
CA LEU A 106 9.77 -3.71 -10.00
C LEU A 106 9.65 -4.74 -8.86
N LEU A 107 10.70 -5.50 -8.58
CA LEU A 107 10.73 -6.49 -7.51
C LEU A 107 10.41 -5.85 -6.16
N LYS A 108 11.02 -4.70 -5.86
CA LYS A 108 10.80 -3.99 -4.61
C LYS A 108 9.38 -3.41 -4.53
N ALA A 109 8.80 -2.92 -5.63
CA ALA A 109 7.39 -2.54 -5.66
C ALA A 109 6.48 -3.72 -5.26
N LYS A 110 6.72 -4.90 -5.84
CA LYS A 110 5.95 -6.11 -5.49
C LYS A 110 6.12 -6.52 -4.03
N GLN A 111 7.35 -6.44 -3.49
CA GLN A 111 7.63 -6.72 -2.07
C GLN A 111 6.99 -5.73 -1.10
N LEU A 112 6.70 -4.51 -1.54
CA LEU A 112 5.94 -3.51 -0.77
C LEU A 112 4.42 -3.69 -0.91
N GLY A 113 3.95 -4.65 -1.72
CA GLY A 113 2.54 -4.98 -1.88
C GLY A 113 1.80 -4.23 -2.99
N PHE A 114 2.51 -3.50 -3.86
CA PHE A 114 1.88 -2.81 -4.98
C PHE A 114 1.21 -3.80 -5.94
N SER A 115 -0.02 -3.52 -6.35
CA SER A 115 -0.69 -4.25 -7.42
C SER A 115 -0.13 -3.87 -8.79
N ASP A 116 -0.31 -4.75 -9.78
CA ASP A 116 0.11 -4.45 -11.17
C ASP A 116 -0.64 -3.22 -11.70
N LYS A 117 -1.91 -3.06 -11.31
CA LYS A 117 -2.75 -1.88 -11.60
C LYS A 117 -2.24 -0.59 -10.96
N GLN A 118 -1.77 -0.61 -9.71
CA GLN A 118 -1.16 0.58 -9.09
C GLN A 118 0.13 0.99 -9.81
N ILE A 119 1.00 0.03 -10.12
CA ILE A 119 2.26 0.29 -10.83
C ILE A 119 1.94 0.86 -12.22
N ALA A 120 1.01 0.23 -12.94
CA ALA A 120 0.58 0.68 -14.26
C ALA A 120 0.07 2.13 -14.24
N SER A 121 -0.74 2.49 -13.24
CA SER A 121 -1.22 3.87 -13.09
C SER A 121 -0.09 4.85 -12.81
N ALA A 122 0.89 4.47 -11.97
CA ALA A 122 2.02 5.33 -11.62
C ALA A 122 2.92 5.62 -12.83
N ILE A 123 3.19 4.60 -13.65
CA ILE A 123 4.08 4.72 -14.81
C ILE A 123 3.37 5.10 -16.11
N LYS A 124 2.05 5.31 -16.08
CA LYS A 124 1.20 5.60 -17.25
C LYS A 124 1.25 4.48 -18.30
N SER A 125 1.10 3.24 -17.84
CA SER A 125 1.04 2.03 -18.66
C SER A 125 -0.26 1.26 -18.40
N THR A 126 -0.39 0.06 -18.97
CA THR A 126 -1.52 -0.85 -18.73
C THR A 126 -1.16 -1.92 -17.72
N GLU A 127 -2.14 -2.42 -16.98
CA GLU A 127 -1.96 -3.53 -16.04
C GLU A 127 -1.37 -4.76 -16.74
N LEU A 128 -1.83 -5.05 -17.96
CA LEU A 128 -1.34 -6.17 -18.76
C LEU A 128 0.14 -6.03 -19.10
N ALA A 129 0.60 -4.82 -19.46
CA ALA A 129 2.01 -4.57 -19.76
C ALA A 129 2.90 -4.76 -18.52
N VAL A 130 2.47 -4.27 -17.35
CA VAL A 130 3.20 -4.48 -16.09
C VAL A 130 3.24 -5.96 -15.72
N ARG A 131 2.13 -6.68 -15.91
CA ARG A 131 2.07 -8.12 -15.69
C ARG A 131 3.03 -8.89 -16.59
N GLN A 132 3.07 -8.57 -17.88
CA GLN A 132 3.98 -9.19 -18.84
C GLN A 132 5.44 -8.93 -18.44
N LEU A 133 5.79 -7.66 -18.16
CA LEU A 133 7.14 -7.30 -17.69
C LEU A 133 7.56 -8.09 -16.45
N ARG A 134 6.62 -8.26 -15.51
CA ARG A 134 6.83 -9.01 -14.27
C ARG A 134 7.07 -10.51 -14.55
N GLU A 135 6.30 -11.10 -15.46
CA GLU A 135 6.42 -12.51 -15.86
C GLU A 135 7.71 -12.75 -16.65
N ASP A 136 8.06 -11.88 -17.60
CA ASP A 136 9.31 -11.94 -18.38
C ASP A 136 10.56 -11.79 -17.51
N SER A 137 10.41 -11.13 -16.36
CA SER A 137 11.46 -10.92 -15.37
C SER A 137 11.50 -12.00 -14.28
N ASP A 138 10.68 -13.06 -14.36
CA ASP A 138 10.56 -14.10 -13.34
C ASP A 138 10.17 -13.59 -11.93
N ILE A 139 9.51 -12.43 -11.85
CA ILE A 139 9.04 -11.84 -10.58
C ILE A 139 7.67 -12.43 -10.23
N ILE A 140 7.66 -13.64 -9.68
CA ILE A 140 6.43 -14.35 -9.31
C ILE A 140 6.25 -14.43 -7.79
N PRO A 141 5.00 -14.45 -7.27
CA PRO A 141 4.75 -14.65 -5.85
C PRO A 141 5.08 -16.10 -5.44
N PHE A 142 5.46 -16.27 -4.17
CA PHE A 142 5.69 -17.59 -3.58
C PHE A 142 4.56 -17.97 -2.63
N VAL A 143 4.19 -19.25 -2.63
CA VAL A 143 3.27 -19.83 -1.65
C VAL A 143 4.02 -20.12 -0.36
N LYS A 144 3.43 -19.75 0.79
CA LYS A 144 3.96 -20.02 2.13
C LYS A 144 2.85 -20.57 3.02
N GLN A 145 3.21 -21.54 3.86
CA GLN A 145 2.30 -22.14 4.84
C GLN A 145 2.33 -21.35 6.15
N ILE A 146 1.17 -21.29 6.82
CA ILE A 146 1.06 -20.82 8.20
C ILE A 146 1.24 -22.05 9.09
N ASP A 147 2.38 -22.14 9.78
CA ASP A 147 2.76 -23.32 10.57
C ASP A 147 2.72 -23.08 12.08
N THR A 148 2.35 -21.87 12.53
CA THR A 148 2.33 -21.39 13.94
C THR A 148 3.70 -21.37 14.65
N VAL A 149 4.77 -21.82 14.00
CA VAL A 149 6.09 -22.01 14.60
C VAL A 149 7.23 -21.33 13.83
N ALA A 150 6.88 -20.47 12.86
CA ALA A 150 7.82 -19.70 12.06
C ALA A 150 8.87 -20.56 11.35
N GLY A 151 8.47 -21.74 10.84
CA GLY A 151 9.34 -22.67 10.12
C GLY A 151 10.13 -23.64 11.00
N LYS A 152 9.89 -23.67 12.32
CA LYS A 152 10.64 -24.52 13.27
C LYS A 152 10.45 -26.03 13.03
N TRP A 153 9.26 -26.46 12.60
CA TRP A 153 8.95 -27.86 12.33
C TRP A 153 8.45 -28.00 10.90
N ARG A 154 8.97 -29.00 10.18
CA ARG A 154 8.39 -29.43 8.91
C ARG A 154 7.41 -30.55 9.22
N LEU A 155 6.17 -30.40 8.76
CA LEU A 155 5.21 -31.52 8.68
C LEU A 155 5.67 -32.52 7.62
#